data_AF-A0A4Q9QEP9-F1
#
_entry.id   AF-A0A4Q9QEP9-F1
#
_cell.length_a   1.000
_cell.length_b   1.000
_cell.length_c   1.000
_cell.angle_alpha   90.00
_cell.angle_beta   90.00
_cell.angle_gamma   90.00
#
_symmetry.space_group_name_H-M   'P 1'
#
loop_
_entity.id
_entity.type
_entity.pdbx_description
1 polymer ?
#
loop_
_entity_poly.entity_id
_entity_poly.type
_entity_poly.pdbx_seq_one_letter_code
_entity_poly.pdbx_strand_id
1 'polypeptide(L)'
;MSSADTPAKGVPPLSDQELALVDGVLKDMTEGESEPTISVTAPPDVGTPPAMFGAGGPMLKQFDQSTATSRAISQTATPPRSVVGIGGKVGKPDYSEAKIVLAMVGLPARGKSYLSNKLMRYLKWLEYSVKVFNVGQLRRSRARQKAQQSGKREDHTASYFSHDNAEATKLRDQLATDSLEMLIQWLKEGGNVGIHDATNSTRSRRQKIVDRVSREPGFVVIFLESVCDDPAIVAANVALKVSSGDPDYKDMSREEAKRDFERRIREYEAVYETITEPHLSYLRIKNVGSQATLCHIHGYLQSRIAFYLMNLHLKPRSIFFSRHGESQYNVEGKIGGDSLLSERGLRYARALPALITDNIGDAALTVWTSTLQRTIQTAEYLPYPKLTWKSLDELDAGVCDGMTYEEIEKAYPEDFANRDEDKFNYRYRGGESYRDVVVRLEPVIMELERQENILIIGHQAILRCLYAYFHDLPQADLPYIKIPLHTVIKLTPKAYGCDEERYTLPIGAVDTHRPKPKGGLPPIPTPKTAREYYANDA
;
A
#
# COMPACT_ATOMS: atom_id res chain seq x y z
N MET A 1 48.63 42.24 -26.13
CA MET A 1 47.79 43.00 -27.06
C MET A 1 46.47 42.25 -27.27
N SER A 2 45.38 42.84 -26.80
CA SER A 2 43.93 42.69 -27.13
C SER A 2 43.25 41.31 -27.19
N SER A 3 42.30 41.07 -26.28
CA SER A 3 40.85 40.83 -26.52
C SER A 3 40.21 40.26 -25.23
N ALA A 4 39.42 41.04 -24.47
CA ALA A 4 37.96 41.27 -24.57
C ALA A 4 37.16 40.40 -23.58
N ASP A 5 36.99 40.91 -22.35
CA ASP A 5 36.05 40.45 -21.32
C ASP A 5 34.69 41.15 -21.49
N THR A 6 33.59 40.42 -21.30
CA THR A 6 32.22 40.97 -21.25
C THR A 6 31.58 40.64 -19.90
N PRO A 7 31.09 41.61 -19.10
CA PRO A 7 30.38 41.31 -17.86
C PRO A 7 28.86 41.23 -18.05
N ALA A 8 28.24 40.40 -17.23
CA ALA A 8 26.80 40.15 -17.17
C ALA A 8 25.98 41.39 -16.75
N LYS A 9 24.82 41.60 -17.39
CA LYS A 9 23.84 42.63 -17.03
C LYS A 9 23.04 42.20 -15.79
N GLY A 10 23.07 43.01 -14.73
CA GLY A 10 22.16 42.93 -13.59
C GLY A 10 20.75 43.44 -13.93
N VAL A 11 19.75 42.94 -13.21
CA VAL A 11 18.34 43.36 -13.27
C VAL A 11 18.22 44.75 -12.63
N PRO A 12 17.49 45.71 -13.24
CA PRO A 12 17.29 47.03 -12.66
C PRO A 12 16.33 46.99 -11.45
N PRO A 13 16.48 47.91 -10.47
CA PRO A 13 15.54 48.02 -9.36
C PRO A 13 14.15 48.48 -9.81
N LEU A 14 13.13 48.02 -9.10
CA LEU A 14 11.72 48.36 -9.32
C LEU A 14 11.50 49.87 -9.20
N SER A 15 10.57 50.39 -10.01
CA SER A 15 10.16 51.79 -10.01
C SER A 15 9.27 52.14 -8.82
N ASP A 16 9.18 53.42 -8.47
CA ASP A 16 8.33 53.92 -7.37
C ASP A 16 6.84 53.61 -7.57
N GLN A 17 6.39 53.42 -8.81
CA GLN A 17 5.03 52.95 -9.12
C GLN A 17 4.83 51.46 -8.84
N GLU A 18 5.86 50.63 -9.03
CA GLU A 18 5.83 49.20 -8.70
C GLU A 18 5.94 48.97 -7.19
N LEU A 19 6.65 49.83 -6.45
CA LEU A 19 6.68 49.81 -4.99
C LEU A 19 5.32 50.20 -4.36
N ALA A 20 4.60 51.17 -4.95
CA ALA A 20 3.27 51.56 -4.49
C ALA A 20 2.19 50.47 -4.70
N LEU A 21 2.34 49.65 -5.74
CA LEU A 21 1.49 48.48 -5.99
C LEU A 21 1.74 47.34 -4.99
N VAL A 22 2.98 47.22 -4.49
CA VAL A 22 3.34 46.22 -3.46
C VAL A 22 2.85 46.65 -2.07
N ASP A 23 2.88 47.95 -1.74
CA ASP A 23 2.34 48.49 -0.48
C ASP A 23 0.81 48.43 -0.40
N GLY A 24 0.10 48.57 -1.53
CA GLY A 24 -1.35 48.42 -1.60
C GLY A 24 -1.83 46.99 -1.34
N VAL A 25 -1.08 45.99 -1.81
CA VAL A 25 -1.40 44.56 -1.62
C VAL A 25 -1.10 44.07 -0.21
N LEU A 26 -0.15 44.70 0.50
CA LEU A 26 0.21 44.36 1.88
C LEU A 26 -0.77 44.93 2.93
N LYS A 27 -1.54 45.98 2.60
CA LYS A 27 -2.57 46.55 3.50
C LYS A 27 -3.90 45.78 3.48
N ASP A 28 -4.24 45.16 2.36
CA ASP A 28 -5.48 44.37 2.22
C ASP A 28 -5.39 42.97 2.87
N MET A 29 -4.23 42.57 3.39
CA MET A 29 -4.03 41.27 4.06
C MET A 29 -3.99 41.32 5.60
N THR A 30 -4.15 42.50 6.24
CA THR A 30 -4.03 42.64 7.71
C THR A 30 -5.25 43.19 8.45
N GLU A 31 -6.37 43.48 7.80
CA GLU A 31 -7.60 43.92 8.49
C GLU A 31 -8.78 43.01 8.15
N GLY A 32 -9.24 42.23 9.13
CA GLY A 32 -10.48 41.47 9.03
C GLY A 32 -11.66 42.30 9.47
N GLU A 33 -12.79 42.24 8.74
CA GLU A 33 -14.11 42.53 9.30
C GLU A 33 -15.27 42.07 8.38
N SER A 34 -16.23 41.38 9.02
CA SER A 34 -17.68 41.29 8.78
C SER A 34 -18.30 40.96 7.41
N GLU A 35 -19.20 39.97 7.42
CA GLU A 35 -20.13 39.58 6.35
C GLU A 35 -21.06 40.72 5.89
N PRO A 36 -21.36 40.83 4.57
CA PRO A 36 -22.51 41.59 4.11
C PRO A 36 -23.68 40.67 3.75
N THR A 37 -24.81 40.88 4.42
CA THR A 37 -26.14 40.38 4.05
C THR A 37 -26.54 40.93 2.66
N ILE A 38 -26.78 40.04 1.68
CA ILE A 38 -27.35 40.43 0.38
C ILE A 38 -28.74 39.78 0.22
N SER A 39 -29.76 40.64 0.14
CA SER A 39 -31.13 40.31 -0.22
C SER A 39 -31.24 40.00 -1.72
N VAL A 40 -31.82 38.84 -2.08
CA VAL A 40 -32.07 38.47 -3.48
C VAL A 40 -33.54 38.70 -3.84
N THR A 41 -33.78 39.65 -4.75
CA THR A 41 -35.05 39.81 -5.49
C THR A 41 -35.11 38.84 -6.67
N ALA A 42 -36.24 38.14 -6.83
CA ALA A 42 -36.47 37.16 -7.90
C ALA A 42 -36.83 37.82 -9.26
N PRO A 43 -36.32 37.32 -10.40
CA PRO A 43 -36.86 37.60 -11.73
C PRO A 43 -37.88 36.55 -12.20
N PRO A 44 -38.69 36.84 -13.24
CA PRO A 44 -39.93 36.11 -13.54
C PRO A 44 -39.73 34.80 -14.33
N ASP A 45 -40.77 33.98 -14.21
CA ASP A 45 -40.99 32.60 -14.64
C ASP A 45 -40.95 32.38 -16.16
N VAL A 46 -40.12 31.46 -16.63
CA VAL A 46 -40.22 30.82 -17.96
C VAL A 46 -39.83 29.32 -17.86
N GLY A 47 -40.85 28.50 -17.55
CA GLY A 47 -41.08 27.14 -18.08
C GLY A 47 -39.91 26.15 -18.19
N THR A 48 -39.71 25.34 -17.13
CA THR A 48 -38.90 24.11 -17.18
C THR A 48 -39.81 22.87 -17.36
N PRO A 49 -39.52 21.92 -18.26
CA PRO A 49 -40.33 20.69 -18.39
C PRO A 49 -40.15 19.77 -17.17
N PRO A 50 -41.15 18.95 -16.80
CA PRO A 50 -41.15 18.24 -15.52
C PRO A 50 -40.07 17.16 -15.47
N ALA A 51 -39.27 17.19 -14.40
CA ALA A 51 -38.26 16.19 -14.08
C ALA A 51 -38.90 14.82 -13.84
N MET A 52 -38.51 13.81 -14.63
CA MET A 52 -39.08 12.46 -14.60
C MET A 52 -38.59 11.58 -13.44
N PHE A 53 -37.78 12.12 -12.51
CA PHE A 53 -37.28 11.41 -11.32
C PHE A 53 -37.20 12.37 -10.13
N GLY A 54 -38.35 12.59 -9.49
CA GLY A 54 -38.43 13.22 -8.17
C GLY A 54 -38.69 12.18 -7.09
N ALA A 55 -38.04 12.33 -5.94
CA ALA A 55 -38.33 11.54 -4.73
C ALA A 55 -39.80 11.76 -4.33
N GLY A 56 -40.67 10.82 -4.69
CA GLY A 56 -42.13 10.91 -4.48
C GLY A 56 -43.00 10.47 -5.66
N GLY A 57 -42.41 10.11 -6.80
CA GLY A 57 -43.15 9.63 -7.97
C GLY A 57 -43.89 8.29 -7.74
N PRO A 58 -44.94 8.00 -8.53
CA PRO A 58 -45.79 6.81 -8.38
C PRO A 58 -45.03 5.48 -8.52
N MET A 59 -43.90 5.46 -9.25
CA MET A 59 -43.01 4.28 -9.31
C MET A 59 -42.33 3.97 -7.97
N LEU A 60 -41.97 4.98 -7.18
CA LEU A 60 -41.35 4.77 -5.86
C LEU A 60 -42.37 4.19 -4.87
N LYS A 61 -43.64 4.60 -4.97
CA LYS A 61 -44.76 4.04 -4.20
C LYS A 61 -45.07 2.59 -4.58
N GLN A 62 -44.92 2.21 -5.85
CA GLN A 62 -45.03 0.81 -6.27
C GLN A 62 -43.87 -0.05 -5.76
N PHE A 63 -42.66 0.51 -5.69
CA PHE A 63 -41.50 -0.18 -5.11
C PHE A 63 -41.70 -0.45 -3.61
N ASP A 64 -42.18 0.54 -2.84
CA ASP A 64 -42.52 0.41 -1.40
C ASP A 64 -43.66 -0.59 -1.14
N GLN A 65 -44.66 -0.67 -2.04
CA GLN A 65 -45.75 -1.64 -1.91
C GLN A 65 -45.28 -3.08 -2.18
N SER A 66 -44.31 -3.29 -3.07
CA SER A 66 -43.74 -4.62 -3.32
C SER A 66 -42.82 -5.12 -2.20
N THR A 67 -42.34 -4.22 -1.33
CA THR A 67 -41.55 -4.53 -0.12
C THR A 67 -42.38 -4.59 1.16
N ALA A 68 -43.68 -4.28 1.11
CA ALA A 68 -44.58 -4.37 2.28
C ALA A 68 -44.97 -5.82 2.63
N THR A 69 -44.86 -6.77 1.70
CA THR A 69 -45.09 -8.20 1.94
C THR A 69 -43.96 -8.93 2.67
N SER A 70 -42.82 -8.28 2.90
CA SER A 70 -41.67 -8.85 3.63
C SER A 70 -41.49 -8.30 5.05
N ARG A 71 -42.45 -7.52 5.57
CA ARG A 71 -42.48 -7.07 6.97
C ARG A 71 -43.38 -7.95 7.84
N ALA A 72 -43.05 -9.24 7.92
CA ALA A 72 -43.47 -10.04 9.06
C ALA A 72 -42.53 -9.74 10.23
N ILE A 73 -43.07 -9.13 11.28
CA ILE A 73 -42.39 -8.84 12.54
C ILE A 73 -41.97 -10.17 13.17
N SER A 74 -40.68 -10.49 13.08
CA SER A 74 -40.06 -11.57 13.86
C SER A 74 -40.03 -11.12 15.32
N GLN A 75 -40.94 -11.68 16.13
CA GLN A 75 -40.93 -11.50 17.58
C GLN A 75 -39.66 -12.14 18.14
N THR A 76 -38.83 -11.34 18.81
CA THR A 76 -37.68 -11.82 19.58
C THR A 76 -38.16 -12.60 20.80
N ALA A 77 -37.90 -13.90 20.80
CA ALA A 77 -38.02 -14.75 21.99
C ALA A 77 -36.93 -15.83 21.98
N THR A 78 -35.69 -15.46 22.29
CA THR A 78 -34.69 -16.37 22.89
C THR A 78 -33.51 -15.56 23.44
N PRO A 79 -33.04 -15.80 24.67
CA PRO A 79 -31.74 -15.26 25.11
C PRO A 79 -30.64 -15.75 24.16
N PRO A 80 -29.51 -15.03 24.04
CA PRO A 80 -28.41 -15.45 23.18
C PRO A 80 -28.00 -16.87 23.57
N ARG A 81 -28.14 -17.81 22.62
CA ARG A 81 -27.62 -19.17 22.80
C ARG A 81 -26.12 -19.06 23.08
N SER A 82 -25.64 -19.70 24.13
CA SER A 82 -24.21 -19.95 24.30
C SER A 82 -23.69 -20.59 23.01
N VAL A 83 -22.62 -20.03 22.45
CA VAL A 83 -21.99 -20.58 21.25
C VAL A 83 -21.31 -21.89 21.65
N VAL A 84 -22.05 -23.00 21.56
CA VAL A 84 -21.51 -24.35 21.79
C VAL A 84 -20.96 -24.85 20.45
N GLY A 85 -19.66 -24.63 20.21
CA GLY A 85 -18.93 -25.11 19.04
C GLY A 85 -17.43 -24.87 19.17
N ILE A 86 -16.60 -25.67 18.50
CA ILE A 86 -15.13 -25.54 18.49
C ILE A 86 -14.73 -24.29 17.70
N GLY A 87 -13.65 -23.59 18.08
CA GLY A 87 -13.09 -22.50 17.29
C GLY A 87 -12.76 -22.99 15.86
N GLY A 88 -13.14 -22.22 14.85
CA GLY A 88 -13.06 -22.66 13.45
C GLY A 88 -11.82 -22.15 12.72
N LYS A 89 -11.39 -22.85 11.67
CA LYS A 89 -10.48 -22.29 10.66
C LYS A 89 -11.31 -21.47 9.66
N VAL A 90 -10.91 -20.22 9.44
CA VAL A 90 -11.56 -19.37 8.45
C VAL A 90 -11.02 -19.71 7.07
N GLY A 91 -11.91 -20.16 6.18
CA GLY A 91 -11.58 -20.33 4.77
C GLY A 91 -11.25 -19.00 4.11
N LYS A 92 -10.26 -19.00 3.23
CA LYS A 92 -10.00 -17.85 2.36
C LYS A 92 -11.26 -17.57 1.53
N PRO A 93 -11.79 -16.32 1.52
CA PRO A 93 -12.90 -15.99 0.66
C PRO A 93 -12.54 -16.33 -0.79
N ASP A 94 -13.44 -17.00 -1.49
CA ASP A 94 -13.20 -17.40 -2.87
C ASP A 94 -13.30 -16.19 -3.79
N TYR A 95 -12.18 -15.47 -3.92
CA TYR A 95 -11.96 -14.51 -4.99
C TYR A 95 -11.24 -15.15 -6.20
N SER A 96 -11.19 -16.50 -6.29
CA SER A 96 -10.27 -17.26 -7.15
C SER A 96 -10.57 -17.16 -8.64
N GLU A 97 -11.80 -16.78 -9.01
CA GLU A 97 -12.23 -16.71 -10.40
C GLU A 97 -11.68 -15.49 -11.16
N ALA A 98 -11.35 -14.40 -10.46
CA ALA A 98 -10.85 -13.20 -11.14
C ALA A 98 -9.44 -13.45 -11.67
N LYS A 99 -9.29 -13.42 -13.00
CA LYS A 99 -8.00 -13.49 -13.72
C LYS A 99 -7.74 -12.16 -14.41
N ILE A 100 -6.92 -11.30 -13.80
CA ILE A 100 -6.62 -9.96 -14.32
C ILE A 100 -5.20 -9.89 -14.86
N VAL A 101 -5.07 -9.44 -16.11
CA VAL A 101 -3.83 -8.97 -16.70
C VAL A 101 -3.78 -7.45 -16.54
N LEU A 102 -2.95 -6.96 -15.63
CA LEU A 102 -2.71 -5.52 -15.45
C LEU A 102 -1.47 -5.11 -16.25
N ALA A 103 -1.67 -4.42 -17.37
CA ALA A 103 -0.59 -3.97 -18.24
C ALA A 103 -0.17 -2.54 -17.90
N MET A 104 1.08 -2.36 -17.45
CA MET A 104 1.63 -1.04 -17.16
C MET A 104 1.85 -0.26 -18.45
N VAL A 105 1.54 1.04 -18.45
CA VAL A 105 1.78 1.96 -19.58
C VAL A 105 2.51 3.19 -19.06
N GLY A 106 3.47 3.69 -19.83
CA GLY A 106 4.12 4.97 -19.57
C GLY A 106 5.63 4.96 -19.76
N LEU A 107 6.21 6.16 -19.77
CA LEU A 107 7.64 6.38 -20.02
C LEU A 107 8.53 5.84 -18.89
N PRO A 108 9.82 5.55 -19.16
CA PRO A 108 10.80 5.26 -18.11
C PRO A 108 10.84 6.35 -17.03
N ALA A 109 11.18 5.98 -15.79
CA ALA A 109 11.25 6.87 -14.62
C ALA A 109 9.95 7.63 -14.26
N ARG A 110 8.78 7.22 -14.77
CA ARG A 110 7.48 7.79 -14.36
C ARG A 110 6.75 6.97 -13.29
N GLY A 111 7.46 6.27 -12.40
CA GLY A 111 6.84 5.59 -11.25
C GLY A 111 6.14 4.25 -11.50
N LYS A 112 6.21 3.66 -12.71
CA LYS A 112 5.57 2.35 -13.00
C LYS A 112 5.92 1.25 -12.00
N SER A 113 7.21 1.01 -11.77
CA SER A 113 7.67 -0.02 -10.84
C SER A 113 7.27 0.27 -9.38
N TYR A 114 7.14 1.56 -9.01
CA TYR A 114 6.63 1.95 -7.70
C TYR A 114 5.16 1.54 -7.55
N LEU A 115 4.31 1.91 -8.50
CA LEU A 115 2.89 1.57 -8.51
C LEU A 115 2.67 0.06 -8.54
N SER A 116 3.41 -0.67 -9.39
CA SER A 116 3.27 -2.12 -9.50
C SER A 116 3.66 -2.84 -8.20
N ASN A 117 4.73 -2.40 -7.53
CA ASN A 117 5.19 -3.02 -6.29
C ASN A 117 4.25 -2.71 -5.12
N LYS A 118 3.80 -1.46 -4.98
CA LYS A 118 2.80 -1.10 -3.97
C LYS A 118 1.49 -1.87 -4.16
N LEU A 119 1.00 -1.93 -5.40
CA LEU A 119 -0.22 -2.66 -5.71
C LEU A 119 -0.07 -4.15 -5.43
N MET A 120 1.05 -4.76 -5.83
CA MET A 120 1.34 -6.17 -5.54
C MET A 120 1.30 -6.44 -4.04
N ARG A 121 1.98 -5.61 -3.23
CA ARG A 121 2.04 -5.72 -1.78
C ARG A 121 0.64 -5.63 -1.14
N TYR A 122 -0.15 -4.64 -1.55
CA TYR A 122 -1.53 -4.48 -1.08
C TYR A 122 -2.41 -5.67 -1.42
N LEU A 123 -2.41 -6.12 -2.67
CA LEU A 123 -3.24 -7.25 -3.09
C LEU A 123 -2.79 -8.56 -2.43
N LYS A 124 -1.49 -8.81 -2.27
CA LYS A 124 -0.97 -9.96 -1.51
C LYS A 124 -1.37 -9.93 -0.04
N TRP A 125 -1.36 -8.74 0.57
CA TRP A 125 -1.80 -8.56 1.95
C TRP A 125 -3.30 -8.88 2.09
N LEU A 126 -4.12 -8.53 1.10
CA LEU A 126 -5.51 -8.99 0.95
C LEU A 126 -5.66 -10.45 0.44
N GLU A 127 -4.56 -11.18 0.40
CA GLU A 127 -4.47 -12.60 0.04
C GLU A 127 -4.72 -12.96 -1.42
N TYR A 128 -4.73 -12.00 -2.33
CA TYR A 128 -4.72 -12.30 -3.76
C TYR A 128 -3.37 -12.87 -4.18
N SER A 129 -3.41 -13.89 -5.05
CA SER A 129 -2.21 -14.37 -5.73
C SER A 129 -1.81 -13.36 -6.79
N VAL A 130 -0.73 -12.62 -6.56
CA VAL A 130 -0.25 -11.54 -7.45
C VAL A 130 1.23 -11.71 -7.78
N LYS A 131 1.57 -11.52 -9.05
CA LYS A 131 2.96 -11.61 -9.53
C LYS A 131 3.25 -10.54 -10.59
N VAL A 132 4.43 -9.93 -10.50
CA VAL A 132 4.95 -8.97 -11.47
C VAL A 132 5.84 -9.69 -12.49
N PHE A 133 5.59 -9.44 -13.77
CA PHE A 133 6.35 -9.91 -14.92
C PHE A 133 7.04 -8.72 -15.55
N ASN A 134 8.30 -8.47 -15.13
CA ASN A 134 9.07 -7.31 -15.58
C ASN A 134 9.88 -7.65 -16.83
N VAL A 135 9.51 -7.04 -17.97
CA VAL A 135 10.15 -7.30 -19.27
C VAL A 135 11.62 -6.89 -19.27
N GLY A 136 11.99 -5.83 -18.53
CA GLY A 136 13.39 -5.41 -18.38
C GLY A 136 14.26 -6.43 -17.63
N GLN A 137 13.73 -7.05 -16.58
CA GLN A 137 14.41 -8.13 -15.86
C GLN A 137 14.54 -9.37 -16.75
N LEU A 138 13.48 -9.73 -17.51
CA LEU A 138 13.54 -10.85 -18.45
C LEU A 138 14.61 -10.63 -19.52
N ARG A 139 14.66 -9.43 -20.12
CA ARG A 139 15.72 -9.05 -21.07
C ARG A 139 17.10 -9.26 -20.46
N ARG A 140 17.36 -8.70 -19.27
CA ARG A 140 18.66 -8.82 -18.59
C ARG A 140 19.03 -10.26 -18.27
N SER A 141 18.06 -11.09 -17.86
CA SER A 141 18.31 -12.50 -17.56
C SER A 141 18.66 -13.30 -18.82
N ARG A 142 17.96 -13.07 -19.93
CA ARG A 142 18.28 -13.73 -21.22
C ARG A 142 19.60 -13.25 -21.80
N ALA A 143 19.91 -11.95 -21.71
CA ALA A 143 21.19 -11.41 -22.14
C ALA A 143 22.35 -12.02 -21.35
N ARG A 144 22.20 -12.20 -20.02
CA ARG A 144 23.19 -12.90 -19.18
C ARG A 144 23.38 -14.37 -19.58
N GLN A 145 22.28 -15.10 -19.82
CA GLN A 145 22.34 -16.50 -20.27
C GLN A 145 23.03 -16.63 -21.63
N LYS A 146 22.69 -15.76 -22.60
CA LYS A 146 23.36 -15.73 -23.91
C LYS A 146 24.84 -15.36 -23.79
N ALA A 147 25.20 -14.42 -22.93
CA ALA A 147 26.60 -14.06 -22.69
C ALA A 147 27.39 -15.25 -22.11
N GLN A 148 26.79 -16.03 -21.21
CA GLN A 148 27.39 -17.25 -20.67
C GLN A 148 27.54 -18.36 -21.72
N GLN A 149 26.60 -18.47 -22.66
CA GLN A 149 26.62 -19.51 -23.70
C GLN A 149 27.48 -19.16 -24.92
N SER A 150 27.51 -17.88 -25.31
CA SER A 150 28.12 -17.41 -26.57
C SER A 150 29.34 -16.51 -26.40
N GLY A 151 29.66 -16.09 -25.16
CA GLY A 151 30.75 -15.17 -24.86
C GLY A 151 30.54 -13.71 -25.30
N LYS A 152 29.45 -13.40 -26.02
CA LYS A 152 29.13 -12.03 -26.48
C LYS A 152 28.18 -11.32 -25.52
N ARG A 153 28.59 -10.13 -25.04
CA ARG A 153 27.70 -9.21 -24.31
C ARG A 153 26.83 -8.45 -25.31
N GLU A 154 25.51 -8.46 -25.09
CA GLU A 154 24.56 -7.64 -25.87
C GLU A 154 24.66 -6.17 -25.45
N ASP A 155 24.45 -5.25 -26.40
CA ASP A 155 24.38 -3.81 -26.13
C ASP A 155 23.06 -3.48 -25.39
N HIS A 156 23.17 -2.70 -24.33
CA HIS A 156 22.04 -2.24 -23.50
C HIS A 156 22.00 -0.71 -23.35
N THR A 157 22.78 0.02 -24.15
CA THR A 157 22.76 1.48 -24.21
C THR A 157 21.47 2.02 -24.84
N ALA A 158 21.28 3.33 -24.81
CA ALA A 158 20.12 4.00 -25.42
C ALA A 158 19.88 3.59 -26.90
N SER A 159 20.92 3.22 -27.65
CA SER A 159 20.84 2.76 -29.04
C SER A 159 19.92 1.53 -29.21
N TYR A 160 19.93 0.62 -28.23
CA TYR A 160 19.07 -0.57 -28.18
C TYR A 160 17.59 -0.20 -28.06
N PHE A 161 17.29 0.98 -27.50
CA PHE A 161 15.93 1.43 -27.29
C PHE A 161 15.39 2.34 -28.39
N SER A 162 16.25 2.73 -29.34
CA SER A 162 15.83 3.53 -30.47
C SER A 162 14.85 2.77 -31.36
N HIS A 163 13.85 3.49 -31.87
CA HIS A 163 12.82 2.92 -32.75
C HIS A 163 13.35 2.71 -34.17
N ASP A 164 14.41 3.41 -34.56
CA ASP A 164 15.07 3.25 -35.85
C ASP A 164 15.85 1.93 -35.96
N ASN A 165 16.10 1.26 -34.84
CA ASN A 165 16.70 -0.07 -34.79
C ASN A 165 15.62 -1.16 -34.90
N ALA A 166 15.34 -1.60 -36.13
CA ALA A 166 14.32 -2.61 -36.42
C ALA A 166 14.57 -3.95 -35.70
N GLU A 167 15.82 -4.41 -35.65
CA GLU A 167 16.20 -5.66 -34.98
C GLU A 167 16.00 -5.57 -33.46
N ALA A 168 16.44 -4.48 -32.83
CA ALA A 168 16.24 -4.29 -31.39
C ALA A 168 14.75 -4.13 -31.05
N THR A 169 13.96 -3.47 -31.90
CA THR A 169 12.51 -3.35 -31.75
C THR A 169 11.83 -4.71 -31.84
N LYS A 170 12.18 -5.55 -32.82
CA LYS A 170 11.67 -6.92 -32.95
C LYS A 170 12.01 -7.77 -31.73
N LEU A 171 13.24 -7.67 -31.22
CA LEU A 171 13.66 -8.39 -30.02
C LEU A 171 12.90 -7.93 -28.76
N ARG A 172 12.69 -6.62 -28.59
CA ARG A 172 11.90 -6.06 -27.47
C ARG A 172 10.44 -6.51 -27.53
N ASP A 173 9.85 -6.59 -28.73
CA ASP A 173 8.49 -7.08 -28.93
C ASP A 173 8.36 -8.58 -28.63
N GLN A 174 9.34 -9.39 -29.03
CA GLN A 174 9.36 -10.81 -28.68
C GLN A 174 9.48 -11.00 -27.16
N LEU A 175 10.35 -10.25 -26.49
CA LEU A 175 10.50 -10.30 -25.03
C LEU A 175 9.20 -9.92 -24.30
N ALA A 176 8.51 -8.88 -24.77
CA ALA A 176 7.23 -8.47 -24.21
C ALA A 176 6.15 -9.54 -24.40
N THR A 177 6.13 -10.20 -25.56
CA THR A 177 5.23 -11.31 -25.90
C THR A 177 5.50 -12.52 -25.00
N ASP A 178 6.75 -12.96 -24.89
CA ASP A 178 7.12 -14.10 -24.05
C ASP A 178 6.80 -13.84 -22.58
N SER A 179 7.02 -12.61 -22.11
CA SER A 179 6.64 -12.20 -20.76
C SER A 179 5.14 -12.23 -20.53
N LEU A 180 4.33 -11.94 -21.56
CA LEU A 180 2.86 -12.03 -21.49
C LEU A 180 2.41 -13.50 -21.47
N GLU A 181 3.03 -14.38 -22.25
CA GLU A 181 2.72 -15.82 -22.21
C GLU A 181 3.02 -16.43 -20.84
N MET A 182 4.18 -16.09 -20.25
CA MET A 182 4.53 -16.52 -18.89
C MET A 182 3.49 -16.05 -17.86
N LEU A 183 2.96 -14.83 -18.04
CA LEU A 183 1.93 -14.26 -17.18
C LEU A 183 0.60 -15.01 -17.33
N ILE A 184 0.17 -15.24 -18.57
CA ILE A 184 -1.07 -15.97 -18.86
C ILE A 184 -1.00 -17.39 -18.31
N GLN A 185 0.11 -18.09 -18.53
CA GLN A 185 0.31 -19.44 -18.02
C GLN A 185 0.22 -19.48 -16.48
N TRP A 186 0.86 -18.52 -15.81
CA TRP A 186 0.78 -18.43 -14.35
C TRP A 186 -0.63 -18.10 -13.83
N LEU A 187 -1.42 -17.30 -14.55
CA LEU A 187 -2.83 -17.07 -14.22
C LEU A 187 -3.67 -18.34 -14.37
N LYS A 188 -3.39 -19.17 -15.39
CA LYS A 188 -4.03 -20.50 -15.57
C LYS A 188 -3.71 -21.45 -14.44
N GLU A 189 -2.52 -21.36 -13.86
CA GLU A 189 -2.07 -22.15 -12.70
C GLU A 189 -2.69 -21.71 -11.36
N GLY A 190 -3.60 -20.73 -11.38
CA GLY A 190 -4.33 -20.29 -10.19
C GLY A 190 -4.00 -18.88 -9.70
N GLY A 191 -3.14 -18.13 -10.41
CA GLY A 191 -2.91 -16.70 -10.13
C GLY A 191 -4.19 -15.87 -10.22
N ASN A 192 -4.27 -14.73 -9.52
CA ASN A 192 -5.39 -13.79 -9.61
C ASN A 192 -5.04 -12.57 -10.47
N VAL A 193 -3.90 -11.93 -10.19
CA VAL A 193 -3.47 -10.71 -10.90
C VAL A 193 -2.04 -10.84 -11.40
N GLY A 194 -1.87 -10.86 -12.71
CA GLY A 194 -0.57 -10.79 -13.36
C GLY A 194 -0.29 -9.36 -13.78
N ILE A 195 0.78 -8.76 -13.26
CA ILE A 195 1.19 -7.39 -13.63
C ILE A 195 2.26 -7.47 -14.71
N HIS A 196 1.94 -7.04 -15.93
CA HIS A 196 2.87 -6.94 -17.05
C HIS A 196 3.60 -5.59 -16.99
N ASP A 197 4.79 -5.58 -16.40
CA ASP A 197 5.60 -4.36 -16.22
C ASP A 197 6.51 -4.13 -17.43
N ALA A 198 5.96 -3.36 -18.37
CA ALA A 198 6.63 -2.86 -19.57
C ALA A 198 6.24 -1.39 -19.82
N THR A 199 6.81 -0.75 -20.84
CA THR A 199 6.41 0.62 -21.21
C THR A 199 5.08 0.67 -21.94
N ASN A 200 4.76 -0.36 -22.75
CA ASN A 200 3.54 -0.49 -23.56
C ASN A 200 3.09 0.84 -24.19
N SER A 201 4.07 1.59 -24.71
CA SER A 201 3.96 3.02 -25.05
C SER A 201 3.22 3.30 -26.34
N THR A 202 2.92 2.29 -27.16
CA THR A 202 2.24 2.45 -28.46
C THR A 202 0.87 1.76 -28.47
N ARG A 203 -0.07 2.31 -29.23
CA ARG A 203 -1.41 1.74 -29.45
C ARG A 203 -1.33 0.32 -30.01
N SER A 204 -0.46 0.11 -31.00
CA SER A 204 -0.24 -1.22 -31.61
C SER A 204 0.15 -2.28 -30.57
N ARG A 205 1.02 -1.94 -29.61
CA ARG A 205 1.44 -2.89 -28.57
C ARG A 205 0.31 -3.19 -27.59
N ARG A 206 -0.47 -2.19 -27.21
CA ARG A 206 -1.65 -2.39 -26.36
C ARG A 206 -2.69 -3.28 -27.04
N GLN A 207 -2.95 -3.05 -28.33
CA GLN A 207 -3.86 -3.90 -29.11
C GLN A 207 -3.39 -5.37 -29.14
N LYS A 208 -2.09 -5.62 -29.37
CA LYS A 208 -1.53 -7.00 -29.31
C LYS A 208 -1.80 -7.69 -27.97
N ILE A 209 -1.72 -6.96 -26.85
CA ILE A 209 -2.03 -7.49 -25.52
C ILE A 209 -3.52 -7.85 -25.43
N VAL A 210 -4.41 -6.95 -25.85
CA VAL A 210 -5.86 -7.19 -25.87
C VAL A 210 -6.20 -8.41 -26.71
N ASP A 211 -5.71 -8.47 -27.96
CA ASP A 211 -5.97 -9.55 -28.91
C ASP A 211 -5.45 -10.91 -28.43
N ARG A 212 -4.38 -10.91 -27.64
CA ARG A 212 -3.83 -12.14 -27.07
C ARG A 212 -4.63 -12.59 -25.86
N VAL A 213 -4.95 -11.68 -24.94
CA VAL A 213 -5.66 -11.99 -23.69
C VAL A 213 -7.12 -12.35 -23.96
N SER A 214 -7.76 -11.78 -24.99
CA SER A 214 -9.15 -12.10 -25.37
C SER A 214 -9.37 -13.56 -25.79
N ARG A 215 -8.29 -14.29 -26.10
CA ARG A 215 -8.33 -15.74 -26.40
C ARG A 215 -8.46 -16.60 -25.14
N GLU A 216 -8.29 -16.02 -23.96
CA GLU A 216 -8.33 -16.71 -22.68
C GLU A 216 -9.69 -16.45 -22.00
N PRO A 217 -10.59 -17.45 -21.91
CA PRO A 217 -11.90 -17.29 -21.30
C PRO A 217 -11.78 -16.85 -19.83
N GLY A 218 -12.58 -15.84 -19.44
CA GLY A 218 -12.60 -15.31 -18.07
C GLY A 218 -11.44 -14.38 -17.72
N PHE A 219 -10.49 -14.13 -18.63
CA PHE A 219 -9.40 -13.19 -18.38
C PHE A 219 -9.85 -11.77 -18.70
N VAL A 220 -9.44 -10.83 -17.85
CA VAL A 220 -9.74 -9.40 -17.99
C VAL A 220 -8.43 -8.63 -18.12
N VAL A 221 -8.32 -7.78 -19.13
CA VAL A 221 -7.19 -6.87 -19.27
C VAL A 221 -7.56 -5.49 -18.72
N ILE A 222 -6.66 -4.90 -17.92
CA ILE A 222 -6.73 -3.49 -17.52
C ILE A 222 -5.37 -2.83 -17.75
N PHE A 223 -5.38 -1.59 -18.21
CA PHE A 223 -4.16 -0.81 -18.37
C PHE A 223 -3.96 0.14 -17.19
N LEU A 224 -2.75 0.21 -16.65
CA LEU A 224 -2.36 1.20 -15.64
C LEU A 224 -1.34 2.16 -16.26
N GLU A 225 -1.81 3.33 -16.66
CA GLU A 225 -0.97 4.38 -17.23
C GLU A 225 -0.44 5.30 -16.14
N SER A 226 0.88 5.33 -15.98
CA SER A 226 1.57 6.24 -15.07
C SER A 226 2.11 7.44 -15.83
N VAL A 227 1.48 8.59 -15.64
CA VAL A 227 1.90 9.87 -16.22
C VAL A 227 2.51 10.71 -15.12
N CYS A 228 3.68 11.26 -15.36
CA CYS A 228 4.30 12.22 -14.46
C CYS A 228 4.94 13.30 -15.32
N ASP A 229 4.54 14.55 -15.16
CA ASP A 229 5.12 15.71 -15.87
C ASP A 229 5.93 16.62 -14.93
N ASP A 230 5.91 16.35 -13.63
CA ASP A 230 6.73 17.03 -12.63
C ASP A 230 8.25 16.77 -12.84
N PRO A 231 9.04 17.81 -13.19
CA PRO A 231 10.48 17.65 -13.44
C PRO A 231 11.27 17.17 -12.21
N ALA A 232 10.87 17.57 -11.00
CA ALA A 232 11.57 17.21 -9.77
C ALA A 232 11.38 15.72 -9.45
N ILE A 233 10.15 15.20 -9.61
CA ILE A 233 9.86 13.77 -9.42
C ILE A 233 10.62 12.92 -10.45
N VAL A 234 10.66 13.38 -11.70
CA VAL A 234 11.38 12.68 -12.78
C VAL A 234 12.86 12.65 -12.52
N ALA A 235 13.46 13.80 -12.15
CA ALA A 235 14.87 13.89 -11.80
C ALA A 235 15.23 12.97 -10.62
N ALA A 236 14.39 12.94 -9.58
CA ALA A 236 14.56 12.04 -8.43
C ALA A 236 14.49 10.55 -8.84
N ASN A 237 13.53 10.18 -9.70
CA ASN A 237 13.40 8.81 -10.19
C ASN A 237 14.57 8.40 -11.09
N VAL A 238 15.08 9.30 -11.93
CA VAL A 238 16.28 9.06 -12.75
C VAL A 238 17.49 8.89 -11.84
N ALA A 239 17.68 9.78 -10.87
CA ALA A 239 18.78 9.70 -9.91
C ALA A 239 18.76 8.38 -9.16
N LEU A 240 17.60 7.96 -8.65
CA LEU A 240 17.42 6.68 -7.97
C LEU A 240 17.77 5.51 -8.90
N LYS A 241 17.32 5.52 -10.16
CA LYS A 241 17.63 4.45 -11.11
C LYS A 241 19.13 4.33 -11.38
N VAL A 242 19.80 5.45 -11.61
CA VAL A 242 21.25 5.50 -11.86
C VAL A 242 22.04 5.11 -10.61
N SER A 243 21.61 5.51 -9.42
CA SER A 243 22.31 5.21 -8.16
C SER A 243 22.01 3.82 -7.60
N SER A 244 20.91 3.19 -8.01
CA SER A 244 20.45 1.90 -7.47
C SER A 244 21.25 0.68 -7.93
N GLY A 245 22.39 0.88 -8.61
CA GLY A 245 23.19 -0.21 -9.15
C GLY A 245 22.45 -1.01 -10.23
N ASP A 246 21.63 -0.33 -11.05
CA ASP A 246 20.96 -0.99 -12.18
C ASP A 246 22.03 -1.70 -13.03
N PRO A 247 21.87 -3.01 -13.30
CA PRO A 247 22.86 -3.77 -14.07
C PRO A 247 23.14 -3.18 -15.45
N ASP A 248 22.20 -2.43 -16.02
CA ASP A 248 22.36 -1.74 -17.30
C ASP A 248 23.46 -0.65 -17.23
N TYR A 249 23.75 -0.11 -16.03
CA TYR A 249 24.67 1.00 -15.80
C TYR A 249 25.88 0.64 -14.92
N LYS A 250 26.06 -0.64 -14.59
CA LYS A 250 27.09 -1.11 -13.65
C LYS A 250 28.51 -0.67 -14.02
N ASP A 251 28.81 -0.64 -15.32
CA ASP A 251 30.14 -0.35 -15.85
C ASP A 251 30.28 1.11 -16.35
N MET A 252 29.32 2.00 -16.04
CA MET A 252 29.32 3.41 -16.45
C MET A 252 29.52 4.35 -15.26
N SER A 253 30.11 5.53 -15.49
CA SER A 253 30.08 6.60 -14.49
C SER A 253 28.64 7.08 -14.23
N ARG A 254 28.40 7.70 -13.07
CA ARG A 254 27.07 8.21 -12.70
C ARG A 254 26.56 9.24 -13.71
N GLU A 255 27.45 10.09 -14.21
CA GLU A 255 27.16 11.14 -15.17
C GLU A 255 26.83 10.55 -16.56
N GLU A 256 27.59 9.53 -17.00
CA GLU A 256 27.32 8.82 -18.26
C GLU A 256 26.01 8.05 -18.21
N ALA A 257 25.77 7.31 -17.14
CA ALA A 257 24.54 6.56 -16.92
C ALA A 257 23.31 7.49 -16.91
N LYS A 258 23.42 8.67 -16.28
CA LYS A 258 22.37 9.70 -16.34
C LYS A 258 22.11 10.17 -17.77
N ARG A 259 23.16 10.53 -18.53
CA ARG A 259 23.03 10.98 -19.92
C ARG A 259 22.43 9.90 -20.83
N ASP A 260 22.84 8.65 -20.67
CA ASP A 260 22.28 7.52 -21.41
C ASP A 260 20.80 7.30 -21.07
N PHE A 261 20.46 7.32 -19.77
CA PHE A 261 19.08 7.12 -19.32
C PHE A 261 18.15 8.26 -19.81
N GLU A 262 18.61 9.51 -19.80
CA GLU A 262 17.87 10.64 -20.38
C GLU A 262 17.69 10.49 -21.90
N ARG A 263 18.70 9.98 -22.62
CA ARG A 263 18.57 9.68 -24.05
C ARG A 263 17.54 8.58 -24.27
N ARG A 264 17.58 7.51 -23.47
CA ARG A 264 16.58 6.44 -23.49
C ARG A 264 15.17 6.96 -23.25
N ILE A 265 14.97 7.93 -22.35
CA ILE A 265 13.66 8.56 -22.16
C ILE A 265 13.19 9.23 -23.45
N ARG A 266 14.05 10.04 -24.11
CA ARG A 266 13.73 10.71 -25.37
C ARG A 266 13.35 9.74 -26.49
N GLU A 267 14.04 8.61 -26.61
CA GLU A 267 13.69 7.56 -27.59
C GLU A 267 12.26 7.02 -27.38
N TYR A 268 11.81 6.88 -26.12
CA TYR A 268 10.43 6.46 -25.83
C TYR A 268 9.43 7.60 -25.99
N GLU A 269 9.81 8.85 -25.67
CA GLU A 269 8.95 10.04 -25.85
C GLU A 269 8.58 10.25 -27.32
N ALA A 270 9.51 10.01 -28.24
CA ALA A 270 9.30 10.17 -29.67
C ALA A 270 8.15 9.32 -30.25
N VAL A 271 7.77 8.23 -29.58
CA VAL A 271 6.71 7.31 -30.05
C VAL A 271 5.59 7.10 -29.02
N TYR A 272 5.61 7.83 -27.91
CA TYR A 272 4.69 7.56 -26.81
C TYR A 272 3.29 8.08 -27.15
N GLU A 273 2.35 7.14 -27.17
CA GLU A 273 0.93 7.39 -27.40
C GLU A 273 0.17 7.13 -26.11
N THR A 274 -0.35 8.20 -25.49
CA THR A 274 -1.21 8.05 -24.31
C THR A 274 -2.48 7.27 -24.63
N ILE A 275 -3.09 6.64 -23.61
CA ILE A 275 -4.30 5.86 -23.80
C ILE A 275 -5.46 6.78 -24.21
N THR A 276 -6.07 6.49 -25.34
CA THR A 276 -7.20 7.27 -25.89
C THR A 276 -8.27 6.36 -26.49
N GLU A 277 -7.99 5.07 -26.57
CA GLU A 277 -8.85 4.04 -27.10
C GLU A 277 -10.08 3.86 -26.17
N PRO A 278 -11.29 4.19 -26.63
CA PRO A 278 -12.47 4.28 -25.76
C PRO A 278 -12.93 2.92 -25.24
N HIS A 279 -12.63 1.84 -25.95
CA HIS A 279 -13.04 0.47 -25.59
C HIS A 279 -12.12 -0.17 -24.53
N LEU A 280 -11.00 0.47 -24.16
CA LEU A 280 -10.07 -0.10 -23.19
C LEU A 280 -10.52 0.18 -21.75
N SER A 281 -10.35 -0.83 -20.92
CA SER A 281 -10.40 -0.70 -19.46
C SER A 281 -9.06 -0.16 -18.97
N TYR A 282 -9.04 1.04 -18.39
CA TYR A 282 -7.79 1.63 -17.92
C TYR A 282 -7.97 2.53 -16.71
N LEU A 283 -6.87 2.66 -15.96
CA LEU A 283 -6.65 3.68 -14.95
C LEU A 283 -5.43 4.49 -15.36
N ARG A 284 -5.59 5.81 -15.46
CA ARG A 284 -4.47 6.75 -15.59
C ARG A 284 -4.26 7.45 -14.28
N ILE A 285 -3.03 7.40 -13.77
CA ILE A 285 -2.60 8.16 -12.59
C ILE A 285 -1.61 9.22 -13.04
N LYS A 286 -1.98 10.49 -12.89
CA LYS A 286 -1.12 11.64 -13.15
C LYS A 286 -0.46 12.12 -11.84
N ASN A 287 0.86 12.35 -11.89
CA ASN A 287 1.70 12.79 -10.77
C ASN A 287 1.43 12.05 -9.46
N VAL A 288 1.16 10.74 -9.55
CA VAL A 288 0.92 9.85 -8.40
C VAL A 288 -0.07 10.44 -7.38
N GLY A 289 -1.27 10.74 -7.89
CA GLY A 289 -2.43 11.14 -7.06
C GLY A 289 -3.00 12.53 -7.36
N SER A 290 -2.37 13.34 -8.21
CA SER A 290 -2.91 14.68 -8.52
C SER A 290 -4.17 14.63 -9.38
N GLN A 291 -4.27 13.63 -10.26
CA GLN A 291 -5.45 13.37 -11.08
C GLN A 291 -5.51 11.87 -11.39
N ALA A 292 -6.72 11.30 -11.34
CA ALA A 292 -6.99 9.94 -11.78
C ALA A 292 -8.08 9.94 -12.86
N THR A 293 -7.92 9.11 -13.89
CA THR A 293 -8.95 8.88 -14.91
C THR A 293 -9.24 7.38 -14.97
N LEU A 294 -10.51 7.02 -14.81
CA LEU A 294 -10.99 5.63 -14.82
C LEU A 294 -11.89 5.44 -16.02
N CYS A 295 -11.69 4.35 -16.76
CA CYS A 295 -12.51 3.99 -17.92
C CYS A 295 -12.80 2.48 -17.87
N HIS A 296 -14.07 2.10 -18.09
CA HIS A 296 -14.52 0.69 -18.17
C HIS A 296 -14.07 -0.22 -16.99
N ILE A 297 -14.20 0.29 -15.77
CA ILE A 297 -13.96 -0.48 -14.54
C ILE A 297 -15.28 -1.12 -14.09
N HIS A 298 -15.44 -2.43 -14.30
CA HIS A 298 -16.72 -3.13 -14.15
C HIS A 298 -16.74 -4.17 -13.01
N GLY A 299 -15.57 -4.73 -12.65
CA GLY A 299 -15.44 -5.78 -11.65
C GLY A 299 -14.93 -5.29 -10.30
N TYR A 300 -15.29 -6.03 -9.26
CA TYR A 300 -14.90 -5.77 -7.86
C TYR A 300 -13.38 -5.63 -7.66
N LEU A 301 -12.59 -6.56 -8.23
CA LEU A 301 -11.13 -6.48 -8.06
C LEU A 301 -10.53 -5.31 -8.85
N GLN A 302 -11.10 -4.98 -10.02
CA GLN A 302 -10.68 -3.79 -10.78
C GLN A 302 -11.00 -2.50 -10.01
N SER A 303 -12.18 -2.40 -9.38
CA SER A 303 -12.56 -1.23 -8.58
C SER A 303 -11.70 -1.09 -7.33
N ARG A 304 -11.33 -2.21 -6.68
CA ARG A 304 -10.37 -2.21 -5.56
C ARG A 304 -8.98 -1.73 -5.97
N ILE A 305 -8.47 -2.21 -7.10
CA ILE A 305 -7.20 -1.76 -7.68
C ILE A 305 -7.25 -0.24 -7.90
N ALA A 306 -8.31 0.25 -8.53
CA ALA A 306 -8.47 1.67 -8.79
C ALA A 306 -8.54 2.50 -7.50
N PHE A 307 -9.36 2.05 -6.54
CA PHE A 307 -9.51 2.71 -5.24
C PHE A 307 -8.19 2.82 -4.49
N TYR A 308 -7.40 1.75 -4.41
CA TYR A 308 -6.08 1.78 -3.78
C TYR A 308 -5.14 2.77 -4.45
N LEU A 309 -5.03 2.71 -5.78
CA LEU A 309 -4.08 3.53 -6.53
C LEU A 309 -4.41 5.03 -6.48
N MET A 310 -5.69 5.39 -6.35
CA MET A 310 -6.14 6.78 -6.19
C MET A 310 -5.74 7.39 -4.84
N ASN A 311 -5.47 6.58 -3.82
CA ASN A 311 -5.13 7.06 -2.48
C ASN A 311 -3.61 7.14 -2.22
N LEU A 312 -2.78 6.80 -3.20
CA LEU A 312 -1.33 6.87 -3.06
C LEU A 312 -0.79 8.29 -3.25
N HIS A 313 0.30 8.62 -2.56
CA HIS A 313 1.09 9.83 -2.79
C HIS A 313 2.60 9.56 -2.67
N LEU A 314 3.40 10.50 -3.18
CA LEU A 314 4.88 10.43 -3.18
C LEU A 314 5.55 11.23 -2.06
N LYS A 315 4.81 12.03 -1.30
CA LYS A 315 5.38 12.81 -0.19
C LYS A 315 6.13 11.90 0.79
N PRO A 316 7.40 12.20 1.12
CA PRO A 316 8.12 11.53 2.21
C PRO A 316 7.34 11.65 3.51
N ARG A 317 7.28 10.56 4.28
CA ARG A 317 6.58 10.53 5.56
C ARG A 317 7.14 9.46 6.48
N SER A 318 6.88 9.62 7.77
CA SER A 318 7.16 8.62 8.79
C SER A 318 5.87 8.10 9.41
N ILE A 319 5.76 6.79 9.55
CA ILE A 319 4.65 6.13 10.24
C ILE A 319 5.22 5.54 11.53
N PHE A 320 4.72 5.99 12.67
CA PHE A 320 5.16 5.55 13.98
C PHE A 320 4.15 4.56 14.53
N PHE A 321 4.62 3.41 15.00
CA PHE A 321 3.83 2.45 15.74
C PHE A 321 4.28 2.45 17.19
N SER A 322 3.31 2.46 18.09
CA SER A 322 3.53 2.08 19.47
C SER A 322 2.35 1.25 19.94
N ARG A 323 2.62 0.26 20.80
CA ARG A 323 1.52 -0.33 21.57
C ARG A 323 1.06 0.69 22.62
N HIS A 324 -0.14 0.50 23.14
CA HIS A 324 -0.46 1.10 24.44
C HIS A 324 0.65 0.78 25.47
N GLY A 325 0.79 1.64 26.48
CA GLY A 325 1.61 1.33 27.66
C GLY A 325 1.16 0.03 28.32
N GLU A 326 2.04 -0.58 29.12
CA GLU A 326 1.71 -1.81 29.83
C GLU A 326 0.38 -1.68 30.60
N SER A 327 -0.57 -2.56 30.30
CA SER A 327 -1.89 -2.59 30.94
C SER A 327 -1.95 -3.57 32.10
N GLN A 328 -2.97 -3.44 32.94
CA GLN A 328 -3.18 -4.34 34.07
C GLN A 328 -3.33 -5.81 33.62
N TYR A 329 -4.04 -6.07 32.51
CA TYR A 329 -4.12 -7.41 31.94
C TYR A 329 -2.80 -7.94 31.40
N ASN A 330 -1.89 -7.07 30.95
CA ASN A 330 -0.55 -7.54 30.59
C ASN A 330 0.21 -8.06 31.82
N VAL A 331 0.14 -7.33 32.93
CA VAL A 331 0.77 -7.74 34.20
C VAL A 331 0.19 -9.08 34.69
N GLU A 332 -1.12 -9.27 34.52
CA GLU A 332 -1.83 -10.50 34.90
C GLU A 332 -1.70 -11.65 33.88
N GLY A 333 -1.08 -11.43 32.72
CA GLY A 333 -0.96 -12.43 31.66
C GLY A 333 -2.26 -12.73 30.90
N LYS A 334 -3.28 -11.86 31.02
CA LYS A 334 -4.59 -12.00 30.36
C LYS A 334 -4.60 -11.41 28.96
N ILE A 335 -5.41 -11.98 28.07
CA ILE A 335 -5.64 -11.47 26.71
C ILE A 335 -6.97 -10.72 26.60
N GLY A 336 -7.12 -9.91 25.54
CA GLY A 336 -8.38 -9.21 25.25
C GLY A 336 -8.75 -8.15 26.30
N GLY A 337 -10.07 -7.93 26.45
CA GLY A 337 -10.64 -7.02 27.45
C GLY A 337 -10.29 -5.54 27.27
N ASP A 338 -10.66 -4.73 28.26
CA ASP A 338 -10.51 -3.27 28.24
C ASP A 338 -9.90 -2.72 29.54
N SER A 339 -8.84 -3.38 30.04
CA SER A 339 -8.17 -2.96 31.28
C SER A 339 -7.43 -1.63 31.11
N LEU A 340 -7.33 -0.86 32.19
CA LEU A 340 -6.53 0.36 32.30
C LEU A 340 -5.02 0.08 32.21
N LEU A 341 -4.24 1.16 32.04
CA LEU A 341 -2.78 1.14 32.18
C LEU A 341 -2.35 0.76 33.60
N SER A 342 -1.26 -0.01 33.69
CA SER A 342 -0.50 -0.19 34.93
C SER A 342 0.29 1.07 35.28
N GLU A 343 0.92 1.10 36.46
CA GLU A 343 1.81 2.20 36.84
C GLU A 343 2.97 2.38 35.85
N ARG A 344 3.57 1.29 35.36
CA ARG A 344 4.64 1.35 34.35
C ARG A 344 4.10 1.83 33.00
N GLY A 345 2.88 1.45 32.64
CA GLY A 345 2.20 1.95 31.45
C GLY A 345 1.90 3.45 31.51
N LEU A 346 1.50 3.97 32.67
CA LEU A 346 1.32 5.42 32.89
C LEU A 346 2.64 6.18 32.81
N ARG A 347 3.73 5.62 33.35
CA ARG A 347 5.08 6.18 33.19
C ARG A 347 5.50 6.23 31.72
N TYR A 348 5.20 5.18 30.95
CA TYR A 348 5.42 5.16 29.51
C TYR A 348 4.61 6.25 28.79
N ALA A 349 3.32 6.37 29.08
CA ALA A 349 2.43 7.38 28.50
C ALA A 349 2.94 8.81 28.74
N ARG A 350 3.46 9.10 29.94
CA ARG A 350 4.04 10.41 30.28
C ARG A 350 5.38 10.70 29.61
N ALA A 351 6.16 9.67 29.28
CA ALA A 351 7.46 9.80 28.62
C ALA A 351 7.36 9.78 27.08
N LEU A 352 6.25 9.29 26.53
CA LEU A 352 6.03 9.19 25.09
C LEU A 352 6.09 10.54 24.34
N PRO A 353 5.57 11.67 24.85
CA PRO A 353 5.65 12.95 24.15
C PRO A 353 7.09 13.36 23.85
N ALA A 354 7.99 13.29 24.84
CA ALA A 354 9.40 13.62 24.65
C ALA A 354 10.04 12.72 23.59
N LEU A 355 9.81 11.40 23.67
CA LEU A 355 10.33 10.46 22.70
C LEU A 355 9.87 10.76 21.26
N ILE A 356 8.61 11.14 21.08
CA ILE A 356 8.09 11.49 19.75
C ILE A 356 8.72 12.79 19.25
N THR A 357 8.73 13.84 20.08
CA THR A 357 9.34 15.14 19.72
C THR A 357 10.82 14.98 19.35
N ASP A 358 11.59 14.19 20.10
CA ASP A 358 13.02 13.96 19.84
C ASP A 358 13.29 13.29 18.48
N ASN A 359 12.31 12.55 17.93
CA ASN A 359 12.49 11.77 16.70
C ASN A 359 11.74 12.33 15.48
N ILE A 360 10.73 13.20 15.70
CA ILE A 360 9.95 13.82 14.64
C ILE A 360 10.23 15.32 14.47
N GLY A 361 10.81 15.97 15.48
CA GLY A 361 10.96 17.42 15.55
C GLY A 361 9.61 18.13 15.62
N ASP A 362 9.52 19.30 14.99
CA ASP A 362 8.31 20.14 15.00
C ASP A 362 7.30 19.80 13.88
N ALA A 363 7.46 18.65 13.22
CA ALA A 363 6.58 18.27 12.12
C ALA A 363 5.16 17.96 12.62
N ALA A 364 4.15 18.34 11.85
CA ALA A 364 2.76 17.99 12.13
C ALA A 364 2.61 16.46 12.21
N LEU A 365 1.85 15.99 13.21
CA LEU A 365 1.59 14.58 13.49
C LEU A 365 0.13 14.41 13.89
N THR A 366 -0.50 13.36 13.39
CA THR A 366 -1.80 12.91 13.91
C THR A 366 -1.62 11.62 14.70
N VAL A 367 -2.34 11.49 15.81
CA VAL A 367 -2.32 10.29 16.66
C VAL A 367 -3.59 9.50 16.45
N TRP A 368 -3.46 8.21 16.14
CA TRP A 368 -4.57 7.27 16.07
C TRP A 368 -4.57 6.32 17.25
N THR A 369 -5.74 6.15 17.86
CA THR A 369 -5.95 5.17 18.92
C THR A 369 -7.02 4.18 18.52
N SER A 370 -7.05 3.04 19.20
CA SER A 370 -8.26 2.22 19.27
C SER A 370 -9.31 2.85 20.17
N THR A 371 -10.47 2.23 20.30
CA THR A 371 -11.51 2.63 21.27
C THR A 371 -11.23 2.15 22.70
N LEU A 372 -10.24 1.26 22.88
CA LEU A 372 -9.91 0.67 24.17
C LEU A 372 -9.10 1.64 25.06
N GLN A 373 -9.45 1.65 26.35
CA GLN A 373 -8.99 2.63 27.35
C GLN A 373 -7.48 2.74 27.41
N ARG A 374 -6.76 1.61 27.40
CA ARG A 374 -5.30 1.59 27.44
C ARG A 374 -4.64 2.40 26.31
N THR A 375 -5.20 2.39 25.10
CA THR A 375 -4.65 3.20 23.98
C THR A 375 -4.97 4.69 24.16
N ILE A 376 -6.16 5.00 24.66
CA ILE A 376 -6.62 6.37 24.91
C ILE A 376 -5.78 7.01 26.04
N GLN A 377 -5.58 6.30 27.15
CA GLN A 377 -4.74 6.73 28.27
C GLN A 377 -3.27 6.90 27.86
N THR A 378 -2.77 6.05 26.96
CA THR A 378 -1.40 6.20 26.44
C THR A 378 -1.25 7.47 25.60
N ALA A 379 -2.30 7.83 24.86
CA ALA A 379 -2.31 9.02 24.02
C ALA A 379 -2.55 10.33 24.78
N GLU A 380 -3.04 10.27 26.02
CA GLU A 380 -3.53 11.42 26.80
C GLU A 380 -2.56 12.59 26.84
N TYR A 381 -1.27 12.32 27.11
CA TYR A 381 -0.23 13.33 27.28
C TYR A 381 0.36 13.84 25.96
N LEU A 382 -0.02 13.28 24.80
CA LEU A 382 0.50 13.73 23.51
C LEU A 382 -0.18 15.03 23.06
N PRO A 383 0.57 16.07 22.67
CA PRO A 383 0.02 17.38 22.29
C PRO A 383 -0.54 17.43 20.85
N TYR A 384 -0.87 16.27 20.27
CA TYR A 384 -1.30 16.14 18.88
C TYR A 384 -2.81 15.85 18.77
N PRO A 385 -3.45 16.16 17.62
CA PRO A 385 -4.80 15.74 17.32
C PRO A 385 -4.95 14.22 17.43
N LYS A 386 -6.00 13.75 18.10
CA LYS A 386 -6.26 12.33 18.35
C LYS A 386 -7.51 11.90 17.60
N LEU A 387 -7.40 10.85 16.80
CA LEU A 387 -8.52 10.22 16.12
C LEU A 387 -8.68 8.79 16.61
N THR A 388 -9.89 8.42 17.01
CA THR A 388 -10.19 7.10 17.56
C THR A 388 -10.84 6.23 16.49
N TRP A 389 -10.30 5.03 16.27
CA TRP A 389 -10.76 4.10 15.25
C TRP A 389 -11.11 2.75 15.86
N LYS A 390 -12.39 2.34 15.72
CA LYS A 390 -12.83 1.00 16.13
C LYS A 390 -12.08 -0.11 15.38
N SER A 391 -11.75 0.12 14.12
CA SER A 391 -10.91 -0.81 13.33
C SER A 391 -9.51 -1.02 13.89
N LEU A 392 -9.06 -0.24 14.88
CA LEU A 392 -7.78 -0.43 15.57
C LEU A 392 -7.92 -1.16 16.92
N ASP A 393 -9.11 -1.58 17.35
CA ASP A 393 -9.30 -2.40 18.55
C ASP A 393 -8.52 -3.71 18.44
N GLU A 394 -8.05 -4.27 19.57
CA GLU A 394 -7.32 -5.54 19.58
C GLU A 394 -8.14 -6.66 18.95
N LEU A 395 -7.46 -7.72 18.49
CA LEU A 395 -8.12 -8.94 18.05
C LEU A 395 -9.06 -9.46 19.15
N ASP A 396 -10.33 -9.65 18.80
CA ASP A 396 -11.37 -10.16 19.70
C ASP A 396 -11.14 -11.65 20.00
N ALA A 397 -10.84 -12.02 21.24
CA ALA A 397 -10.65 -13.42 21.63
C ALA A 397 -11.95 -14.13 22.01
N GLY A 398 -13.11 -13.47 21.84
CA GLY A 398 -14.44 -14.02 22.05
C GLY A 398 -14.62 -14.57 23.46
N VAL A 399 -14.98 -15.85 23.58
CA VAL A 399 -15.13 -16.50 24.90
C VAL A 399 -13.84 -16.58 25.72
N CYS A 400 -12.68 -16.32 25.11
CA CYS A 400 -11.38 -16.33 25.76
C CYS A 400 -10.91 -14.94 26.23
N ASP A 401 -11.72 -13.89 26.05
CA ASP A 401 -11.38 -12.55 26.52
C ASP A 401 -11.27 -12.52 28.05
N GLY A 402 -10.20 -11.90 28.56
CA GLY A 402 -9.90 -11.81 29.99
C GLY A 402 -9.29 -13.06 30.61
N MET A 403 -9.00 -14.11 29.83
CA MET A 403 -8.32 -15.33 30.31
C MET A 403 -6.80 -15.25 30.10
N THR A 404 -6.03 -15.98 30.91
CA THR A 404 -4.63 -16.27 30.63
C THR A 404 -4.50 -17.41 29.61
N TYR A 405 -3.32 -17.58 29.02
CA TYR A 405 -3.08 -18.70 28.10
C TYR A 405 -3.19 -20.06 28.79
N GLU A 406 -2.79 -20.18 30.06
CA GLU A 406 -2.90 -21.40 30.86
C GLU A 406 -4.36 -21.74 31.16
N GLU A 407 -5.20 -20.72 31.44
CA GLU A 407 -6.63 -20.91 31.62
C GLU A 407 -7.30 -21.37 30.32
N ILE A 408 -6.89 -20.81 29.17
CA ILE A 408 -7.39 -21.23 27.84
C ILE A 408 -6.97 -22.66 27.53
N GLU A 409 -5.71 -23.04 27.77
CA GLU A 409 -5.23 -24.40 27.55
C GLU A 409 -6.01 -25.43 28.38
N LYS A 410 -6.35 -25.08 29.63
CA LYS A 410 -7.13 -25.94 30.52
C LYS A 410 -8.60 -26.02 30.14
N ALA A 411 -9.23 -24.89 29.80
CA ALA A 411 -10.66 -24.82 29.51
C ALA A 411 -11.01 -25.25 28.07
N TYR A 412 -10.12 -24.95 27.12
CA TYR A 412 -10.30 -25.17 25.68
C TYR A 412 -9.02 -25.76 25.04
N PRO A 413 -8.60 -26.98 25.42
CA PRO A 413 -7.33 -27.57 24.96
C PRO A 413 -7.26 -27.75 23.43
N GLU A 414 -8.38 -28.11 22.79
CA GLU A 414 -8.47 -28.26 21.34
C GLU A 414 -8.28 -26.92 20.61
N ASP A 415 -8.90 -25.85 21.11
CA ASP A 415 -8.78 -24.51 20.57
C ASP A 415 -7.33 -24.00 20.70
N PHE A 416 -6.69 -24.26 21.85
CA PHE A 416 -5.30 -23.91 22.09
C PHE A 416 -4.36 -24.60 21.07
N ALA A 417 -4.55 -25.91 20.85
CA ALA A 417 -3.78 -26.67 19.86
C ALA A 417 -4.04 -26.20 18.42
N ASN A 418 -5.31 -25.99 18.05
CA ASN A 418 -5.70 -25.51 16.71
C ASN A 418 -5.10 -24.13 16.39
N ARG A 419 -5.06 -23.24 17.39
CA ARG A 419 -4.43 -21.93 17.26
C ARG A 419 -2.92 -22.03 17.08
N ASP A 420 -2.26 -22.98 17.73
CA ASP A 420 -0.83 -23.20 17.59
C ASP A 420 -0.45 -23.80 16.24
N GLU A 421 -1.29 -24.67 15.70
CA GLU A 421 -1.12 -25.26 14.37
C GLU A 421 -1.28 -24.20 13.26
N ASP A 422 -2.34 -23.40 13.29
CA ASP A 422 -2.65 -22.40 12.25
C ASP A 422 -3.16 -21.09 12.86
N LYS A 423 -2.24 -20.36 13.49
CA LYS A 423 -2.53 -19.11 14.18
C LYS A 423 -3.10 -18.01 13.28
N PHE A 424 -2.84 -18.04 11.98
CA PHE A 424 -3.35 -17.02 11.07
C PHE A 424 -4.85 -17.23 10.78
N ASN A 425 -5.25 -18.48 10.52
CA ASN A 425 -6.63 -18.81 10.14
C ASN A 425 -7.52 -19.22 11.31
N TYR A 426 -6.96 -19.55 12.47
CA TYR A 426 -7.73 -19.87 13.66
C TYR A 426 -8.57 -18.67 14.10
N ARG A 427 -9.89 -18.86 14.20
CA ARG A 427 -10.85 -17.88 14.74
C ARG A 427 -11.32 -18.33 16.12
N TYR A 428 -11.18 -17.44 17.09
CA TYR A 428 -11.73 -17.66 18.42
C TYR A 428 -13.27 -17.83 18.39
N ARG A 429 -13.82 -18.62 19.31
CA ARG A 429 -15.28 -18.81 19.41
C ARG A 429 -15.94 -17.47 19.75
N GLY A 430 -16.78 -16.98 18.84
CA GLY A 430 -17.42 -15.67 18.99
C GLY A 430 -16.47 -14.48 18.83
N GLY A 431 -15.24 -14.69 18.35
CA GLY A 431 -14.24 -13.64 18.15
C GLY A 431 -13.66 -13.64 16.73
N GLU A 432 -12.40 -13.19 16.62
CA GLU A 432 -11.69 -12.94 15.36
C GLU A 432 -10.53 -13.92 15.13
N SER A 433 -10.12 -14.03 13.88
CA SER A 433 -8.82 -14.56 13.44
C SER A 433 -7.91 -13.41 12.98
N TYR A 434 -6.62 -13.67 12.77
CA TYR A 434 -5.73 -12.69 12.12
C TYR A 434 -6.19 -12.34 10.70
N ARG A 435 -6.78 -13.30 9.99
CA ARG A 435 -7.42 -13.07 8.68
C ARG A 435 -8.56 -12.06 8.77
N ASP A 436 -9.41 -12.14 9.78
CA ASP A 436 -10.50 -11.17 9.99
C ASP A 436 -9.96 -9.78 10.29
N VAL A 437 -8.90 -9.71 11.10
CA VAL A 437 -8.20 -8.47 11.41
C VAL A 437 -7.64 -7.81 10.13
N VAL A 438 -7.00 -8.59 9.25
CA VAL A 438 -6.50 -8.08 7.95
C VAL A 438 -7.64 -7.46 7.14
N VAL A 439 -8.79 -8.13 7.03
CA VAL A 439 -9.93 -7.60 6.28
C VAL A 439 -10.46 -6.30 6.88
N ARG A 440 -10.64 -6.20 8.21
CA ARG A 440 -11.15 -4.96 8.83
C ARG A 440 -10.13 -3.81 8.87
N LEU A 441 -8.84 -4.11 8.74
CA LEU A 441 -7.78 -3.10 8.69
C LEU A 441 -7.58 -2.51 7.30
N GLU A 442 -8.23 -3.03 6.27
CA GLU A 442 -8.11 -2.48 4.92
C GLU A 442 -8.40 -0.96 4.86
N PRO A 443 -9.50 -0.42 5.45
CA PRO A 443 -9.73 1.02 5.48
C PRO A 443 -8.62 1.81 6.20
N VAL A 444 -8.01 1.22 7.23
CA VAL A 444 -6.87 1.82 7.94
C VAL A 444 -5.66 1.91 7.02
N ILE A 445 -5.36 0.85 6.26
CA ILE A 445 -4.27 0.86 5.26
C ILE A 445 -4.50 1.93 4.20
N MET A 446 -5.75 2.11 3.72
CA MET A 446 -6.06 3.16 2.73
C MET A 446 -5.73 4.54 3.28
N GLU A 447 -6.15 4.82 4.52
CA GLU A 447 -5.92 6.11 5.13
C GLU A 447 -4.42 6.32 5.48
N LEU A 448 -3.70 5.27 5.90
CA LEU A 448 -2.23 5.33 6.08
C LEU A 448 -1.45 5.57 4.79
N GLU A 449 -2.01 5.16 3.65
CA GLU A 449 -1.43 5.45 2.34
C GLU A 449 -1.68 6.88 1.87
N ARG A 450 -2.72 7.54 2.42
CA ARG A 450 -3.14 8.91 2.11
C ARG A 450 -2.52 9.97 3.04
N GLN A 451 -2.29 9.61 4.29
CA GLN A 451 -1.80 10.50 5.35
C GLN A 451 -0.28 10.68 5.30
N GLU A 452 0.20 11.78 5.88
CA GLU A 452 1.63 12.06 6.06
C GLU A 452 2.16 11.43 7.36
N ASN A 453 2.73 12.23 8.27
CA ASN A 453 3.25 11.69 9.52
C ASN A 453 2.12 11.27 10.45
N ILE A 454 2.20 10.06 10.96
CA ILE A 454 1.16 9.48 11.81
C ILE A 454 1.73 8.61 12.90
N LEU A 455 1.17 8.69 14.11
CA LEU A 455 1.47 7.79 15.22
C LEU A 455 0.25 6.93 15.53
N ILE A 456 0.39 5.62 15.38
CA ILE A 456 -0.64 4.65 15.77
C ILE A 456 -0.29 4.09 17.14
N ILE A 457 -1.15 4.36 18.13
CA ILE A 457 -1.15 3.71 19.43
C ILE A 457 -2.15 2.55 19.37
N GLY A 458 -1.63 1.37 19.05
CA GLY A 458 -2.42 0.17 18.80
C GLY A 458 -2.16 -0.96 19.79
N HIS A 459 -2.42 -2.18 19.34
CA HIS A 459 -2.26 -3.40 20.12
C HIS A 459 -1.37 -4.42 19.41
N GLN A 460 -1.10 -5.54 20.08
CA GLN A 460 -0.11 -6.48 19.59
C GLN A 460 -0.55 -7.14 18.28
N ALA A 461 -1.78 -7.65 18.15
CA ALA A 461 -2.19 -8.30 16.90
C ALA A 461 -2.34 -7.29 15.76
N ILE A 462 -2.89 -6.13 16.06
CA ILE A 462 -3.17 -5.06 15.10
C ILE A 462 -1.89 -4.52 14.46
N LEU A 463 -0.90 -4.17 15.29
CA LEU A 463 0.36 -3.64 14.78
C LEU A 463 1.16 -4.70 14.01
N ARG A 464 1.00 -5.99 14.31
CA ARG A 464 1.59 -7.06 13.48
C ARG A 464 1.01 -7.07 12.07
N CYS A 465 -0.31 -6.93 11.93
CA CYS A 465 -0.97 -6.89 10.62
C CYS A 465 -0.50 -5.68 9.78
N LEU A 466 -0.45 -4.51 10.40
CA LEU A 466 0.01 -3.27 9.75
C LEU A 466 1.50 -3.34 9.41
N TYR A 467 2.32 -3.85 10.32
CA TYR A 467 3.76 -4.05 10.07
C TYR A 467 4.00 -5.01 8.90
N ALA A 468 3.28 -6.14 8.87
CA ALA A 468 3.39 -7.10 7.77
C ALA A 468 3.06 -6.47 6.41
N TYR A 469 2.08 -5.56 6.35
CA TYR A 469 1.79 -4.79 5.13
C TYR A 469 2.98 -3.96 4.67
N PHE A 470 3.60 -3.15 5.55
CA PHE A 470 4.70 -2.27 5.13
C PHE A 470 5.96 -3.02 4.74
N HIS A 471 6.22 -4.17 5.36
CA HIS A 471 7.40 -5.01 5.13
C HIS A 471 7.20 -6.15 4.10
N ASP A 472 6.03 -6.27 3.46
CA ASP A 472 5.70 -7.35 2.51
C ASP A 472 5.96 -8.76 3.09
N LEU A 473 5.58 -8.97 4.35
CA LEU A 473 5.82 -10.24 5.05
C LEU A 473 4.76 -11.31 4.71
N PRO A 474 5.15 -12.59 4.64
CA PRO A 474 4.19 -13.69 4.47
C PRO A 474 3.19 -13.78 5.62
N GLN A 475 1.96 -14.19 5.30
CA GLN A 475 0.89 -14.38 6.29
C GLN A 475 1.25 -15.40 7.38
N ALA A 476 2.04 -16.42 7.03
CA ALA A 476 2.48 -17.46 7.97
C ALA A 476 3.36 -16.90 9.10
N ASP A 477 4.05 -15.78 8.84
CA ASP A 477 4.96 -15.13 9.79
C ASP A 477 4.27 -14.00 10.56
N LEU A 478 3.20 -13.41 9.98
CA LEU A 478 2.49 -12.26 10.52
C LEU A 478 2.07 -12.42 12.01
N PRO A 479 1.44 -13.52 12.46
CA PRO A 479 1.04 -13.70 13.86
C PRO A 479 2.20 -13.79 14.87
N TYR A 480 3.45 -13.83 14.40
CA TYR A 480 4.67 -14.04 15.18
C TYR A 480 5.64 -12.86 15.13
N ILE A 481 5.30 -11.77 14.45
CA ILE A 481 6.14 -10.56 14.44
C ILE A 481 6.27 -9.99 15.86
N LYS A 482 7.49 -9.62 16.26
CA LYS A 482 7.77 -9.06 17.59
C LYS A 482 7.50 -7.55 17.63
N ILE A 483 6.41 -7.18 18.31
CA ILE A 483 6.02 -5.79 18.62
C ILE A 483 6.03 -5.62 20.15
N PRO A 484 7.18 -5.24 20.74
CA PRO A 484 7.33 -5.12 22.20
C PRO A 484 6.53 -3.94 22.78
N LEU A 485 6.22 -4.03 24.08
CA LEU A 485 5.70 -2.89 24.85
C LEU A 485 6.80 -1.83 25.03
N HIS A 486 6.39 -0.58 25.23
CA HIS A 486 7.26 0.56 25.54
C HIS A 486 8.34 0.88 24.50
N THR A 487 8.10 0.48 23.25
CA THR A 487 8.97 0.76 22.10
C THR A 487 8.17 1.45 21.01
N VAL A 488 8.68 2.58 20.52
CA VAL A 488 8.19 3.21 19.29
C VAL A 488 8.96 2.63 18.12
N ILE A 489 8.24 2.18 17.10
CA ILE A 489 8.79 1.69 15.84
C ILE A 489 8.49 2.73 14.77
N LYS A 490 9.50 3.37 14.20
CA LYS A 490 9.37 4.32 13.11
C LYS A 490 9.59 3.60 11.79
N LEU A 491 8.61 3.72 10.91
CA LEU A 491 8.61 3.18 9.56
C LEU A 491 8.77 4.32 8.56
N THR A 492 9.73 4.20 7.64
CA THR A 492 9.89 5.15 6.53
C THR A 492 9.65 4.42 5.20
N PRO A 493 8.44 4.52 4.63
CA PRO A 493 8.11 3.84 3.37
C PRO A 493 8.99 4.33 2.21
N LYS A 494 9.56 3.38 1.47
CA LYS A 494 10.37 3.60 0.28
C LYS A 494 9.74 2.96 -0.95
N ALA A 495 10.30 3.24 -2.12
CA ALA A 495 9.79 2.68 -3.38
C ALA A 495 9.89 1.15 -3.50
N TYR A 496 10.85 0.53 -2.80
CA TYR A 496 11.12 -0.92 -2.88
C TYR A 496 11.14 -1.58 -1.49
N GLY A 497 10.56 -0.94 -0.46
CA GLY A 497 10.56 -1.47 0.89
C GLY A 497 10.14 -0.45 1.92
N CYS A 498 10.53 -0.70 3.18
CA CYS A 498 10.30 0.19 4.30
C CYS A 498 11.52 0.12 5.22
N ASP A 499 12.10 1.28 5.55
CA ASP A 499 13.10 1.32 6.61
C ASP A 499 12.41 1.27 7.97
N GLU A 500 13.14 0.80 8.97
CA GLU A 500 12.67 0.69 10.33
C GLU A 500 13.73 1.16 11.32
N GLU A 501 13.28 1.96 12.29
CA GLU A 501 14.05 2.35 13.47
C GLU A 501 13.22 2.05 14.73
N ARG A 502 13.87 1.60 15.82
CA ARG A 502 13.19 1.28 17.08
C ARG A 502 13.75 2.10 18.23
N TYR A 503 12.88 2.78 18.96
CA TYR A 503 13.23 3.58 20.12
C TYR A 503 12.53 3.01 21.36
N THR A 504 13.31 2.41 22.26
CA THR A 504 12.79 1.77 23.48
C THR A 504 13.08 2.64 24.68
N LEU A 505 12.04 2.95 25.47
CA LEU A 505 12.24 3.67 26.72
C LEU A 505 12.80 2.72 27.80
N PRO A 506 13.66 3.22 28.71
CA PRO A 506 14.20 2.43 29.83
C PRO A 506 13.15 2.24 30.93
N ILE A 507 11.95 1.80 30.56
CA ILE A 507 10.82 1.51 31.44
C ILE A 507 10.47 0.04 31.20
N GLY A 508 10.76 -0.81 32.18
CA GLY A 508 10.48 -2.25 32.08
C GLY A 508 9.01 -2.53 31.77
N ALA A 509 8.75 -3.63 31.08
CA ALA A 509 7.42 -4.17 30.80
C ALA A 509 7.51 -5.70 30.72
N VAL A 510 6.39 -6.39 30.93
CA VAL A 510 6.27 -7.82 30.69
C VAL A 510 6.46 -8.15 29.21
N ASP A 511 7.04 -9.32 28.91
CA ASP A 511 7.02 -9.84 27.54
C ASP A 511 5.71 -10.57 27.29
N THR A 512 5.02 -10.18 26.21
CA THR A 512 3.73 -10.74 25.78
C THR A 512 3.86 -11.50 24.45
N HIS A 513 5.09 -11.66 23.96
CA HIS A 513 5.38 -12.39 22.74
C HIS A 513 5.49 -13.89 23.03
N ARG A 514 4.59 -14.67 22.43
CA ARG A 514 4.71 -16.13 22.38
C ARG A 514 5.32 -16.56 21.03
N PRO A 515 6.48 -17.24 21.02
CA PRO A 515 7.11 -17.69 19.79
C PRO A 515 6.27 -18.76 19.10
N LYS A 516 6.54 -19.00 17.81
CA LYS A 516 5.94 -20.11 17.07
C LYS A 516 6.36 -21.43 17.73
N PRO A 517 5.41 -22.33 18.08
CA PRO A 517 5.76 -23.65 18.57
C PRO A 517 6.69 -24.35 17.58
N LYS A 518 7.71 -25.08 18.06
CA LYS A 518 8.57 -25.90 17.22
C LYS A 518 7.80 -27.16 16.79
N GLY A 519 6.83 -27.00 15.89
CA GLY A 519 6.08 -28.09 15.27
C GLY A 519 6.70 -28.48 13.93
N GLY A 520 7.46 -29.56 13.91
CA GLY A 520 7.82 -30.27 12.70
C GLY A 520 7.61 -31.77 12.93
N LEU A 521 7.01 -32.46 11.96
CA LEU A 521 7.14 -33.92 11.83
C LEU A 521 8.63 -34.30 11.97
N PRO A 522 8.97 -35.49 12.52
CA PRO A 522 10.36 -35.94 12.59
C PRO A 522 10.98 -35.88 11.18
N PRO A 523 12.22 -35.40 11.06
CA PRO A 523 12.84 -35.22 9.75
C PRO A 523 12.87 -36.56 9.02
N ILE A 524 12.38 -36.57 7.77
CA ILE A 524 12.61 -37.66 6.84
C ILE A 524 14.13 -37.84 6.75
N PRO A 525 14.69 -39.05 6.96
CA PRO A 525 16.12 -39.25 6.92
C PRO A 525 16.66 -38.88 5.54
N THR A 526 17.35 -37.75 5.43
CA THR A 526 18.16 -37.44 4.27
C THR A 526 19.36 -38.40 4.28
N PRO A 527 19.59 -39.17 3.20
CA PRO A 527 20.76 -40.04 3.14
C PRO A 527 22.03 -39.18 3.23
N LYS A 528 22.81 -39.41 4.28
CA LYS A 528 24.10 -38.76 4.51
C LYS A 528 25.09 -39.24 3.45
N THR A 529 25.36 -38.40 2.46
CA THR A 529 26.61 -38.48 1.71
C THR A 529 27.26 -37.10 1.66
N ALA A 530 28.52 -37.07 2.14
CA ALA A 530 29.54 -36.04 2.00
C ALA A 530 29.82 -35.11 3.22
N ARG A 531 30.70 -35.63 4.08
CA ARG A 531 31.96 -35.08 4.62
C ARG A 531 31.95 -33.73 5.36
N GLU A 532 32.18 -33.84 6.67
CA GLU A 532 32.66 -32.81 7.59
C GLU A 532 34.09 -32.36 7.24
N TYR A 533 34.36 -31.06 7.34
CA TYR A 533 35.70 -30.53 7.53
C TYR A 533 35.71 -29.67 8.80
N TYR A 534 36.48 -30.12 9.79
CA TYR A 534 36.89 -29.34 10.95
C TYR A 534 37.99 -28.37 10.54
N ALA A 535 37.93 -27.13 11.03
CA ALA A 535 39.10 -26.30 11.22
C ALA A 535 38.93 -25.57 12.56
N ASN A 536 39.69 -26.01 13.55
CA ASN A 536 40.12 -25.16 14.67
C ASN A 536 41.08 -24.11 14.12
N ASP A 537 41.13 -22.93 14.74
CA ASP A 537 42.37 -22.41 15.32
C ASP A 537 42.13 -21.10 16.09
N ALA A 538 42.82 -21.02 17.24
CA ALA A 538 43.02 -19.95 18.21
C ALA A 538 41.89 -19.62 19.21
#